data_AF-A0A9E5JF00-F1
#
_entry.id   AF-A0A9E5JF00-F1
#
_cell.length_a   1.000
_cell.length_b   1.000
_cell.length_c   1.000
_cell.angle_alpha   90.00
_cell.angle_beta   90.00
_cell.angle_gamma   90.00
#
_symmetry.space_group_name_H-M   'P 1'
#
loop_
_entity.id
_entity.type
_entity.pdbx_description
1 polymer ?
#
loop_
_entity_poly.entity_id
_entity_poly.type
_entity_poly.pdbx_seq_one_letter_code
_entity_poly.pdbx_strand_id
1 'polypeptide(L)'
;ANLIPVPKPVADAAMDAAACIGCGACVAACPNGAANLFVGAKISHLNLLPQGQAERYKRAEAMVDTMDEHFGSCTNHGECSAACPKEISLDVIALMNKDYRSAKFKNRKELSRS
;
A
#
# COMPACT_ATOMS: atom_id res chain seq x y z
N ALA A 1 18.47 17.31 -3.62
CA ALA A 1 17.16 17.30 -4.31
C ALA A 1 17.05 16.03 -5.17
N ASN A 2 15.85 15.51 -5.42
CA ASN A 2 15.65 14.32 -6.25
C ASN A 2 16.07 14.57 -7.71
N LEU A 3 17.12 13.88 -8.18
CA LEU A 3 17.67 14.06 -9.53
C LEU A 3 17.13 13.04 -10.54
N ILE A 4 16.38 12.03 -10.09
CA ILE A 4 15.84 10.96 -10.94
C ILE A 4 14.50 11.43 -11.51
N PRO A 5 14.36 11.58 -12.85
CA PRO A 5 13.09 11.89 -13.47
C PRO A 5 12.06 10.79 -13.19
N VAL A 6 10.84 11.18 -12.81
CA VAL A 6 9.73 10.24 -12.58
C VAL A 6 8.78 10.32 -13.79
N PRO A 7 8.47 9.21 -14.46
CA PRO A 7 7.48 9.21 -15.53
C PRO A 7 6.14 9.75 -15.01
N LYS A 8 5.49 10.62 -15.79
CA LYS A 8 4.24 11.28 -15.37
C LYS A 8 3.15 10.29 -14.88
N PRO A 9 2.89 9.15 -15.55
CA PRO A 9 1.92 8.17 -15.06
C PRO A 9 2.26 7.59 -13.68
N VAL A 10 3.56 7.43 -13.38
CA VAL A 10 4.02 6.93 -12.08
C VAL A 10 3.87 8.01 -11.01
N ALA A 11 4.18 9.26 -11.35
CA ALA A 11 4.00 10.38 -10.44
C ALA A 11 2.51 10.57 -10.09
N ASP A 12 1.62 10.50 -11.09
CA ASP A 12 0.18 10.65 -10.88
C ASP A 12 -0.37 9.53 -10.00
N ALA A 13 -0.12 8.27 -10.34
CA ALA A 13 -0.57 7.14 -9.52
C ALA A 13 -0.02 7.19 -8.09
N ALA A 14 1.23 7.65 -7.90
CA ALA A 14 1.81 7.82 -6.56
C ALA A 14 1.15 8.95 -5.77
N MET A 15 0.74 10.04 -6.43
CA MET A 15 0.09 11.19 -5.80
C MET A 15 -1.40 10.95 -5.56
N ASP A 16 -2.08 10.21 -6.43
CA ASP A 16 -3.46 9.74 -6.21
C ASP A 16 -3.53 8.86 -4.96
N ALA A 17 -2.59 7.92 -4.81
CA ALA A 17 -2.46 7.14 -3.57
C ALA A 17 -2.07 8.01 -2.36
N ALA A 18 -1.29 9.07 -2.57
CA ALA A 18 -0.89 10.03 -1.53
C ALA A 18 -2.08 10.83 -0.96
N ALA A 19 -3.16 10.95 -1.72
CA ALA A 19 -4.36 11.68 -1.31
C ALA A 19 -5.00 11.12 -0.03
N CYS A 20 -4.62 9.92 0.42
CA CYS A 20 -5.03 9.33 1.69
C CYS A 20 -4.71 10.24 2.89
N ILE A 21 -5.77 10.82 3.46
CA ILE A 21 -5.70 11.70 4.64
C ILE A 21 -5.79 10.97 5.99
N GLY A 22 -5.82 9.62 6.01
CA GLY A 22 -5.87 8.85 7.26
C GLY A 22 -7.18 8.97 8.05
N CYS A 23 -8.31 9.27 7.39
CA CYS A 23 -9.60 9.50 8.05
C CYS A 23 -10.28 8.26 8.64
N GLY A 24 -9.85 7.04 8.30
CA GLY A 24 -10.44 5.79 8.82
C GLY A 24 -11.78 5.37 8.21
N ALA A 25 -12.39 6.16 7.30
CA ALA A 25 -13.67 5.84 6.68
C ALA A 25 -13.70 4.44 6.01
N CYS A 26 -12.59 4.07 5.34
CA CYS A 26 -12.44 2.77 4.71
C CYS A 26 -12.47 1.57 5.68
N VAL A 27 -11.98 1.75 6.91
CA VAL A 27 -11.99 0.73 7.96
C VAL A 27 -13.40 0.62 8.53
N ALA A 28 -14.04 1.76 8.82
CA ALA A 28 -15.39 1.81 9.38
C ALA A 28 -16.45 1.23 8.43
N ALA A 29 -16.28 1.41 7.11
CA ALA A 29 -17.19 0.88 6.11
C ALA A 29 -16.98 -0.61 5.80
N CYS A 30 -15.80 -1.18 6.10
CA CYS A 30 -15.51 -2.56 5.77
C CYS A 30 -16.27 -3.52 6.71
N PRO A 31 -17.02 -4.52 6.18
CA PRO A 31 -17.71 -5.50 7.03
C PRO A 31 -16.77 -6.29 7.95
N ASN A 32 -15.51 -6.45 7.55
CA ASN A 32 -14.49 -7.15 8.33
C ASN A 32 -13.65 -6.19 9.18
N GLY A 33 -13.86 -4.87 9.09
CA GLY A 33 -12.96 -3.89 9.70
C GLY A 33 -11.53 -3.93 9.13
N ALA A 34 -11.38 -4.30 7.86
CA ALA A 34 -10.08 -4.42 7.20
C ALA A 34 -9.48 -3.06 6.83
N ALA A 35 -8.17 -2.89 7.01
CA ALA A 35 -7.46 -1.64 6.72
C ALA A 35 -6.66 -1.66 5.40
N ASN A 36 -6.89 -2.66 4.53
CA ASN A 36 -6.12 -2.88 3.31
C ASN A 36 -6.10 -1.67 2.36
N LEU A 37 -7.19 -0.89 2.27
CA LEU A 37 -7.18 0.30 1.40
C LEU A 37 -6.24 1.38 1.93
N PHE A 38 -6.26 1.64 3.25
CA PHE A 38 -5.37 2.61 3.89
C PHE A 38 -3.90 2.19 3.75
N VAL A 39 -3.60 0.94 4.12
CA VAL A 39 -2.23 0.41 4.07
C VAL A 39 -1.75 0.35 2.62
N GLY A 40 -2.60 -0.13 1.71
CA GLY A 40 -2.32 -0.16 0.28
C GLY A 40 -2.04 1.23 -0.29
N ALA A 41 -2.79 2.26 0.10
CA ALA A 41 -2.55 3.63 -0.35
C ALA A 41 -1.18 4.16 0.10
N LYS A 42 -0.80 3.95 1.38
CA LYS A 42 0.50 4.38 1.91
C LYS A 42 1.67 3.63 1.27
N ILE A 43 1.51 2.32 1.07
CA ILE A 43 2.48 1.49 0.34
C ILE A 43 2.61 1.99 -1.09
N SER A 44 1.51 2.17 -1.82
CA SER A 44 1.51 2.59 -3.23
C SER A 44 2.12 3.97 -3.44
N HIS A 45 1.77 4.94 -2.56
CA HIS A 45 2.34 6.28 -2.58
C HIS A 45 3.88 6.28 -2.60
N LEU A 46 4.48 5.43 -1.78
CA LEU A 46 5.94 5.37 -1.63
C LEU A 46 6.58 4.37 -2.61
N ASN A 47 5.97 3.21 -2.83
CA ASN A 47 6.52 2.11 -3.61
C ASN A 47 6.41 2.30 -5.12
N LEU A 48 5.62 3.28 -5.60
CA LEU A 48 5.61 3.66 -7.01
C LEU A 48 6.79 4.55 -7.37
N LEU A 49 7.29 5.34 -6.42
CA LEU A 49 8.37 6.30 -6.65
C LEU A 49 9.74 5.59 -6.73
N PRO A 50 10.66 6.07 -7.59
CA PRO A 50 12.04 5.57 -7.63
C PRO A 50 12.74 5.62 -6.28
N GLN A 51 12.47 6.67 -5.50
CA GLN A 51 13.05 6.91 -4.19
C GLN A 51 12.60 5.87 -3.16
N GLY A 52 11.37 5.37 -3.29
CA GLY A 52 10.82 4.40 -2.34
C GLY A 52 11.22 2.96 -2.62
N GLN A 53 11.94 2.68 -3.73
CA GLN A 53 12.31 1.31 -4.11
C GLN A 53 13.25 0.63 -3.11
N ALA A 54 14.15 1.38 -2.45
CA ALA A 54 15.10 0.83 -1.50
C ALA A 54 14.41 0.11 -0.32
N GLU A 55 13.28 0.67 0.14
CA GLU A 55 12.52 0.13 1.27
C GLU A 55 11.25 -0.60 0.84
N ARG A 56 11.01 -0.78 -0.47
CA ARG A 56 9.73 -1.24 -1.02
C ARG A 56 9.20 -2.51 -0.35
N TYR A 57 10.04 -3.54 -0.27
CA TYR A 57 9.64 -4.85 0.22
C TYR A 57 9.65 -4.93 1.74
N LYS A 58 10.62 -4.30 2.41
CA LYS A 58 10.65 -4.18 3.89
C LYS A 58 9.43 -3.42 4.40
N ARG A 59 9.09 -2.30 3.75
CA ARG A 59 7.88 -1.51 4.04
C ARG A 59 6.62 -2.31 3.83
N ALA A 60 6.48 -2.98 2.68
CA ALA A 60 5.27 -3.76 2.39
C ALA A 60 5.07 -4.90 3.39
N GLU A 61 6.13 -5.63 3.75
CA GLU A 61 6.08 -6.66 4.77
C GLU A 61 5.70 -6.10 6.14
N ALA A 62 6.47 -5.13 6.65
CA ALA A 62 6.23 -4.56 7.97
C ALA A 62 4.82 -3.94 8.11
N MET A 63 4.37 -3.19 7.12
CA MET A 63 3.06 -2.53 7.19
C MET A 63 1.89 -3.51 7.08
N VAL A 64 2.00 -4.58 6.29
CA VAL A 64 0.96 -5.61 6.20
C VAL A 64 0.94 -6.47 7.44
N ASP A 65 2.09 -6.87 7.97
CA ASP A 65 2.16 -7.68 9.19
C ASP A 65 1.55 -6.90 10.39
N THR A 66 1.88 -5.61 10.55
CA THR A 66 1.23 -4.75 11.56
C THR A 66 -0.27 -4.56 11.31
N MET A 67 -0.72 -4.52 10.06
CA MET A 67 -2.14 -4.42 9.73
C MET A 67 -2.90 -5.67 10.17
N ASP A 68 -2.37 -6.84 9.86
CA ASP A 68 -2.99 -8.13 10.16
C ASP A 68 -3.04 -8.41 11.68
N GLU A 69 -2.15 -7.79 12.47
CA GLU A 69 -2.18 -7.85 13.94
C GLU A 69 -3.34 -7.05 14.56
N HIS A 70 -3.84 -6.00 13.88
CA HIS A 70 -4.75 -5.02 14.47
C HIS A 70 -6.11 -4.88 13.75
N PHE A 71 -6.22 -5.35 12.51
CA PHE A 71 -7.40 -5.18 11.67
C PHE A 71 -7.86 -6.52 11.09
N GLY A 72 -9.12 -6.56 10.62
CA GLY A 72 -9.63 -7.77 9.99
C GLY A 72 -9.09 -7.98 8.57
N SER A 73 -9.29 -9.18 8.05
CA SER A 73 -8.79 -9.57 6.73
C SER A 73 -9.71 -9.10 5.59
N CYS A 74 -9.12 -8.67 4.47
CA CYS A 74 -9.88 -8.29 3.28
C CYS A 74 -10.40 -9.51 2.50
N THR A 75 -11.69 -9.48 2.16
CA THR A 75 -12.39 -10.48 1.31
C THR A 75 -12.97 -9.86 0.04
N ASN A 76 -12.48 -8.67 -0.36
CA ASN A 76 -12.86 -7.94 -1.58
C ASN A 76 -14.32 -7.46 -1.63
N HIS A 77 -14.87 -6.96 -0.51
CA HIS A 77 -16.20 -6.34 -0.48
C HIS A 77 -16.30 -5.05 -1.33
N GLY A 78 -15.22 -4.26 -1.41
CA GLY A 78 -15.19 -3.02 -2.21
C GLY A 78 -15.75 -1.76 -1.52
N GLU A 79 -16.48 -1.90 -0.42
CA GLU A 79 -17.08 -0.80 0.35
C GLU A 79 -16.06 0.27 0.79
N CYS A 80 -14.82 -0.15 1.06
CA CYS A 80 -13.75 0.74 1.50
C CYS A 80 -13.44 1.84 0.48
N SER A 81 -13.47 1.52 -0.81
CA SER A 81 -13.23 2.47 -1.91
C SER A 81 -14.42 3.41 -2.07
N ALA A 82 -15.64 2.87 -2.04
CA ALA A 82 -16.87 3.66 -2.16
C ALA A 82 -17.03 4.68 -1.01
N ALA A 83 -16.63 4.31 0.21
CA ALA A 83 -16.67 5.20 1.37
C ALA A 83 -15.51 6.20 1.43
N CYS A 84 -14.50 6.10 0.54
CA CYS A 84 -13.32 6.93 0.61
C CYS A 84 -13.61 8.37 0.13
N PRO A 85 -13.48 9.41 0.98
CA PRO A 85 -13.73 10.80 0.56
C PRO A 85 -12.66 11.36 -0.39
N LYS A 86 -11.64 10.56 -0.68
CA LYS A 86 -10.53 10.87 -1.60
C LYS A 86 -10.48 9.92 -2.79
N GLU A 87 -11.53 9.10 -2.95
CA GLU A 87 -11.75 8.26 -4.14
C GLU A 87 -10.55 7.33 -4.44
N ILE A 88 -9.92 6.80 -3.39
CA ILE A 88 -8.78 5.89 -3.54
C ILE A 88 -9.26 4.57 -4.16
N SER A 89 -8.73 4.25 -5.34
CA SER A 89 -9.01 3.01 -6.06
C SER A 89 -8.59 1.76 -5.27
N LEU A 90 -9.30 0.64 -5.50
CA LEU A 90 -8.95 -0.70 -5.02
C LEU A 90 -7.60 -1.20 -5.59
N ASP A 91 -7.08 -0.59 -6.67
CA ASP A 91 -5.80 -0.96 -7.27
C ASP A 91 -4.63 -0.91 -6.26
N VAL A 92 -4.71 -0.03 -5.27
CA VAL A 92 -3.70 0.07 -4.21
C VAL A 92 -3.63 -1.19 -3.35
N ILE A 93 -4.75 -1.90 -3.18
CA ILE A 93 -4.81 -3.21 -2.48
C ILE A 93 -4.14 -4.28 -3.35
N ALA A 94 -4.39 -4.26 -4.65
CA ALA A 94 -3.75 -5.20 -5.58
C ALA A 94 -2.22 -5.00 -5.62
N LEU A 95 -1.75 -3.75 -5.65
CA LEU A 95 -0.32 -3.42 -5.62
C LEU A 95 0.33 -3.84 -4.29
N MET A 96 -0.34 -3.56 -3.17
CA MET A 96 0.11 -4.02 -1.84
C MET A 96 0.26 -5.54 -1.79
N ASN A 97 -0.76 -6.29 -2.21
CA ASN A 97 -0.72 -7.74 -2.21
C ASN A 97 0.42 -8.29 -3.09
N LYS A 98 0.68 -7.65 -4.24
CA LYS A 98 1.82 -7.98 -5.11
C LYS A 98 3.16 -7.74 -4.41
N ASP A 99 3.32 -6.59 -3.76
CA ASP A 99 4.56 -6.21 -3.08
C ASP A 99 4.81 -7.10 -1.86
N TYR A 100 3.77 -7.39 -1.05
CA TYR A 100 3.85 -8.29 0.10
C TYR A 100 4.26 -9.70 -0.29
N ARG A 101 3.63 -10.28 -1.33
CA ARG A 101 4.03 -11.59 -1.86
C ARG A 101 5.48 -11.60 -2.36
N SER A 102 5.90 -10.51 -3.01
CA SER A 102 7.28 -10.38 -3.50
C SER A 102 8.27 -10.25 -2.34
N ALA A 103 7.88 -9.61 -1.24
CA ALA A 103 8.72 -9.39 -0.06
C ALA A 103 9.18 -10.70 0.59
N LYS A 104 8.30 -11.70 0.66
CA LYS A 104 8.63 -13.03 1.22
C LYS A 104 9.80 -13.73 0.50
N PHE A 105 10.07 -13.36 -0.76
CA PHE A 105 11.24 -13.84 -1.51
C PHE A 105 12.41 -12.85 -1.49
N LYS A 106 12.14 -11.55 -1.64
CA LYS A 106 13.16 -10.50 -1.72
C LYS A 106 13.89 -10.30 -0.40
N ASN A 107 13.16 -10.18 0.71
CA ASN A 107 13.75 -9.94 2.03
C ASN A 107 14.52 -11.17 2.53
N ARG A 108 14.02 -12.39 2.27
CA ARG A 108 14.76 -13.63 2.55
C ARG A 108 16.10 -13.70 1.82
N LYS A 109 16.14 -13.27 0.55
CA LYS A 109 17.38 -13.21 -0.24
C LYS A 109 18.35 -12.16 0.30
N GLU A 110 17.87 -11.06 0.88
CA GLU A 110 18.74 -10.08 1.54
C GLU A 110 19.35 -10.65 2.82
N LEU A 111 18.54 -11.32 3.65
CA LEU A 111 19.02 -11.99 4.87
C LEU A 111 20.05 -13.08 4.57
N SER A 112 19.87 -13.86 3.50
CA SER A 112 20.84 -14.90 3.12
C SER A 112 22.15 -14.36 2.53
N ARG A 113 22.23 -13.06 2.25
CA ARG A 113 23.42 -12.38 1.70
C ARG A 113 24.13 -11.49 2.72
N SER A 114 23.55 -11.37 3.92
CA SER A 114 24.07 -10.60 5.05
C SER A 114 24.81 -11.53 6.01
#